data_AF-A0A942MG89-F1
#
_entry.id   AF-A0A942MG89-F1
#
_cell.length_a   1.000
_cell.length_b   1.000
_cell.length_c   1.000
_cell.angle_alpha   90.00
_cell.angle_beta   90.00
_cell.angle_gamma   90.00
#
_symmetry.space_group_name_H-M   'P 1'
#
loop_
_entity.id
_entity.type
_entity.pdbx_description
1 polymer ?
#
loop_
_entity_poly.entity_id
_entity_poly.type
_entity_poly.pdbx_seq_one_letter_code
_entity_poly.pdbx_strand_id
1 'polypeptide(L)'
;MTRVDFRKMTVDQIAFHLAENQIGPVEIELLQNDSRTGVRKCVERFLARRQADSREQKRLHALFAYESEARCSGYTYIAGIDEVGRGPLAGPVVAAAVILPEDAYIKGINDSKLLSAQKREQLYSIIIEKAVAWSVGVGEVVEIDTVNILNANKMAMMRAVDSLAVQPDFVLVDALKLDGLHCPQRAIISGDRLSASIAAASIVAKVTRDRWMREMDKVFGGYGFAQNKGYATAEHLAALQKLGACPMHRKSFLHLTERKMGSTGQLGEEQAAAYLCGLGYEVIARNWRCERGEIDIIARDGGTLVFVEVKTRRSDRFGPPTEAVDTRKQERLRLLALSYIHTTGHSAAAYRFDVASVDLRLGTIEIFKDAF
;
A
#
# COMPACT_ATOMS: atom_id res chain seq x y z
N MET A 1 15.21 53.30 18.74
CA MET A 1 15.15 51.91 19.22
C MET A 1 16.34 51.66 20.12
N THR A 2 16.10 51.38 21.39
CA THR A 2 17.14 51.06 22.38
C THR A 2 17.86 49.79 21.92
N ARG A 3 19.16 49.86 21.63
CA ARG A 3 19.96 48.67 21.29
C ARG A 3 19.93 47.70 22.47
N VAL A 4 19.52 46.46 22.22
CA VAL A 4 19.53 45.39 23.22
C VAL A 4 20.99 45.11 23.61
N ASP A 5 21.29 45.17 24.91
CA ASP A 5 22.62 44.86 25.43
C ASP A 5 22.67 43.40 25.89
N PHE A 6 23.05 42.51 24.98
CA PHE A 6 23.13 41.07 25.23
C PHE A 6 24.13 40.67 26.32
N ARG A 7 25.09 41.55 26.68
CA ARG A 7 26.07 41.27 27.75
C ARG A 7 25.43 41.25 29.13
N LYS A 8 24.33 41.99 29.32
CA LYS A 8 23.59 42.06 30.58
C LYS A 8 22.52 40.98 30.71
N MET A 9 22.23 40.26 29.64
CA MET A 9 21.20 39.23 29.62
C MET A 9 21.76 37.87 30.03
N THR A 10 20.96 37.07 30.75
CA THR A 10 21.28 35.66 31.00
C THR A 10 21.12 34.82 29.73
N VAL A 11 21.65 33.58 29.73
CA VAL A 11 21.47 32.65 28.59
C VAL A 11 19.98 32.41 28.31
N ASP A 12 19.17 32.27 29.36
CA ASP A 12 17.73 32.04 29.23
C ASP A 12 16.99 33.26 28.66
N GLN A 13 17.37 34.47 29.09
CA GLN A 13 16.83 35.71 28.52
C GLN A 13 17.17 35.85 27.04
N ILE A 14 18.38 35.44 26.62
CA ILE A 14 18.77 35.45 25.20
C ILE A 14 18.02 34.36 24.43
N ALA A 15 17.85 33.16 25.00
CA ALA A 15 17.08 32.09 24.38
C ALA A 15 15.62 32.51 24.16
N PHE A 16 15.01 33.19 25.14
CA PHE A 16 13.68 33.78 25.01
C PHE A 16 13.64 34.87 23.94
N HIS A 17 14.64 35.77 23.92
CA HIS A 17 14.72 36.82 22.91
C HIS A 17 14.82 36.25 21.48
N LEU A 18 15.64 35.20 21.28
CA LEU A 18 15.76 34.44 20.03
C LEU A 18 14.46 33.74 19.60
N ALA A 19 13.57 33.41 20.53
CA ALA A 19 12.31 32.75 20.23
C ALA A 19 11.21 33.73 19.79
N GLU A 20 11.15 34.91 20.41
CA GLU A 20 10.00 35.82 20.32
C GLU A 20 10.22 37.04 19.43
N ASN A 21 11.47 37.39 19.11
CA ASN A 21 11.77 38.64 18.40
C ASN A 21 12.33 38.38 17.00
N GLN A 22 12.07 39.31 16.07
CA GLN A 22 12.78 39.37 14.81
C GLN A 22 14.19 39.89 15.06
N ILE A 23 15.18 39.00 14.92
CA ILE A 23 16.59 39.32 15.15
C ILE A 23 17.29 39.55 13.81
N GLY A 24 17.99 40.68 13.73
CA GLY A 24 18.74 41.12 12.55
C GLY A 24 20.09 40.41 12.40
N PRO A 25 20.72 40.48 11.21
CA PRO A 25 22.00 39.83 10.94
C PRO A 25 23.12 40.31 11.87
N VAL A 26 23.12 41.60 12.25
CA VAL A 26 24.12 42.19 13.16
C VAL A 26 24.02 41.62 14.57
N GLU A 27 22.80 41.42 15.08
CA GLU A 27 22.57 40.86 16.41
C GLU A 27 22.93 39.37 16.46
N ILE A 28 22.65 38.64 15.37
CA ILE A 28 23.10 37.24 15.21
C ILE A 28 24.63 37.18 15.27
N GLU A 29 25.33 38.02 14.53
CA GLU A 29 26.80 38.06 14.51
C GLU A 29 27.38 38.38 15.89
N LEU A 30 26.78 39.33 16.62
CA LEU A 30 27.17 39.64 18.00
C LEU A 30 27.01 38.44 18.94
N LEU A 31 25.89 37.73 18.84
CA LEU A 31 25.61 36.57 19.70
C LEU A 31 26.42 35.31 19.31
N GLN A 32 26.78 35.14 18.02
CA GLN A 32 27.68 34.07 17.58
C GLN A 32 29.09 34.23 18.12
N ASN A 33 29.55 35.48 18.29
CA ASN A 33 30.85 35.82 18.85
C ASN A 33 30.82 36.00 20.38
N ASP A 34 29.71 35.69 21.04
CA ASP A 34 29.60 35.77 22.50
C ASP A 34 30.57 34.78 23.19
N SER A 35 31.25 35.22 24.23
CA SER A 35 32.22 34.39 24.95
C SER A 35 31.57 33.20 25.65
N ARG A 36 30.30 33.33 26.04
CA ARG A 36 29.54 32.32 26.79
C ARG A 36 29.13 31.18 25.86
N THR A 37 29.60 29.97 26.17
CA THR A 37 29.29 28.76 25.39
C THR A 37 27.78 28.47 25.31
N GLY A 38 27.03 28.73 26.38
CA GLY A 38 25.57 28.58 26.40
C GLY A 38 24.85 29.51 25.42
N VAL A 39 25.33 30.74 25.25
CA VAL A 39 24.77 31.70 24.29
C VAL A 39 25.04 31.24 22.87
N ARG A 40 26.29 30.88 22.53
CA ARG A 40 26.64 30.36 21.20
C ARG A 40 25.80 29.14 20.81
N LYS A 41 25.61 28.18 21.72
CA LYS A 41 24.71 27.03 21.50
C LYS A 41 23.25 27.42 21.27
N CYS A 42 22.76 28.46 21.98
CA CYS A 42 21.40 28.97 21.74
C CYS A 42 21.25 29.54 20.33
N VAL A 43 22.25 30.29 19.87
CA VAL A 43 22.27 30.86 18.50
C VAL A 43 22.38 29.77 17.45
N GLU A 44 23.26 28.79 17.62
CA GLU A 44 23.39 27.64 16.71
C GLU A 44 22.04 26.93 16.53
N ARG A 45 21.35 26.63 17.63
CA ARG A 45 20.03 26.01 17.63
C ARG A 45 18.97 26.91 16.98
N PHE A 46 19.00 28.21 17.23
CA PHE A 46 18.12 29.18 16.59
C PHE A 46 18.32 29.22 15.06
N LEU A 47 19.56 29.29 14.60
CA LEU A 47 19.91 29.30 13.18
C LEU A 47 19.54 27.98 12.50
N ALA A 48 19.81 26.84 13.14
CA ALA A 48 19.41 25.53 12.63
C ALA A 48 17.88 25.41 12.49
N ARG A 49 17.12 25.90 13.48
CA ARG A 49 15.65 25.96 13.42
C ARG A 49 15.18 26.85 12.28
N ARG A 50 15.73 28.07 12.16
CA ARG A 50 15.39 29.02 11.09
C ARG A 50 15.69 28.46 9.69
N GLN A 51 16.81 27.76 9.52
CA GLN A 51 17.14 27.07 8.27
C GLN A 51 16.17 25.91 7.98
N ALA A 52 15.84 25.10 9.00
CA ALA A 52 14.87 24.02 8.85
C ALA A 52 13.48 24.54 8.45
N ASP A 53 13.03 25.64 9.07
CA ASP A 53 11.75 26.28 8.75
C ASP A 53 11.76 26.85 7.31
N SER A 54 12.86 27.47 6.88
CA SER A 54 13.00 27.94 5.50
C SER A 54 13.00 26.79 4.47
N ARG A 55 13.66 25.66 4.77
CA ARG A 55 13.62 24.46 3.91
C ARG A 55 12.20 23.90 3.82
N GLU A 56 11.49 23.85 4.93
CA GLU A 56 10.12 23.36 4.97
C GLU A 56 9.16 24.26 4.19
N GLN A 57 9.31 25.59 4.31
CA GLN A 57 8.55 26.54 3.50
C GLN A 57 8.76 26.31 1.99
N LYS A 58 10.02 26.12 1.56
CA LYS A 58 10.33 25.82 0.16
C LYS A 58 9.72 24.50 -0.30
N ARG A 59 9.81 23.46 0.53
CA ARG A 59 9.21 22.15 0.25
C ARG A 59 7.69 22.25 0.10
N LEU A 60 7.03 22.95 1.03
CA LEU A 60 5.58 23.14 0.99
C LEU A 60 5.16 23.96 -0.23
N HIS A 61 5.87 25.03 -0.56
CA HIS A 61 5.60 25.78 -1.77
C HIS A 61 5.70 24.91 -3.03
N ALA A 62 6.72 24.06 -3.12
CA ALA A 62 6.85 23.09 -4.22
C ALA A 62 5.71 22.05 -4.23
N LEU A 63 5.19 21.66 -3.06
CA LEU A 63 4.06 20.75 -2.93
C LEU A 63 2.74 21.36 -3.42
N PHE A 64 2.63 22.68 -3.50
CA PHE A 64 1.46 23.39 -4.07
C PHE A 64 1.57 23.64 -5.59
N ALA A 65 2.53 23.03 -6.29
CA ALA A 65 2.79 23.32 -7.70
C ALA A 65 1.57 23.07 -8.59
N TYR A 66 0.87 21.94 -8.40
CA TYR A 66 -0.31 21.59 -9.21
C TYR A 66 -1.51 22.47 -8.90
N GLU A 67 -1.72 22.81 -7.63
CA GLU A 67 -2.74 23.76 -7.21
C GLU A 67 -2.48 25.14 -7.81
N SER A 68 -1.21 25.60 -7.79
CA SER A 68 -0.82 26.88 -8.35
C SER A 68 -1.00 26.91 -9.87
N GLU A 69 -0.66 25.83 -10.57
CA GLU A 69 -0.90 25.69 -12.02
C GLU A 69 -2.40 25.77 -12.37
N ALA A 70 -3.25 25.10 -11.58
CA ALA A 70 -4.69 25.18 -11.73
C ALA A 70 -5.22 26.60 -11.45
N ARG A 71 -4.71 27.29 -10.42
CA ARG A 71 -5.08 28.70 -10.15
C ARG A 71 -4.69 29.64 -11.27
N CYS A 72 -3.48 29.50 -11.81
CA CYS A 72 -3.04 30.26 -12.99
C CYS A 72 -3.92 30.01 -14.22
N SER A 73 -4.60 28.86 -14.28
CA SER A 73 -5.55 28.50 -15.34
C SER A 73 -6.98 28.99 -15.07
N GLY A 74 -7.22 29.74 -13.99
CA GLY A 74 -8.49 30.37 -13.64
C GLY A 74 -9.38 29.58 -12.68
N TYR A 75 -8.90 28.45 -12.14
CA TYR A 75 -9.64 27.65 -11.14
C TYR A 75 -9.41 28.16 -9.72
N THR A 76 -10.42 28.15 -8.87
CA THR A 76 -10.35 28.68 -7.50
C THR A 76 -10.43 27.56 -6.46
N TYR A 77 -11.41 26.67 -6.61
CA TYR A 77 -11.70 25.59 -5.67
C TYR A 77 -11.14 24.27 -6.17
N ILE A 78 -9.85 24.06 -5.88
CA ILE A 78 -9.11 22.87 -6.30
C ILE A 78 -9.20 21.80 -5.21
N ALA A 79 -9.86 20.68 -5.52
CA ALA A 79 -9.94 19.53 -4.63
C ALA A 79 -8.82 18.52 -4.94
N GLY A 80 -8.11 18.05 -3.92
CA GLY A 80 -7.28 16.86 -4.01
C GLY A 80 -8.03 15.62 -3.52
N ILE A 81 -7.81 14.48 -4.18
CA ILE A 81 -8.46 13.20 -3.87
C ILE A 81 -7.43 12.10 -3.76
N ASP A 82 -7.56 11.29 -2.70
CA ASP A 82 -6.80 10.06 -2.51
C ASP A 82 -7.64 9.00 -1.79
N GLU A 83 -7.22 7.74 -1.87
CA GLU A 83 -7.84 6.60 -1.22
C GLU A 83 -6.94 5.85 -0.25
N VAL A 84 -7.58 5.06 0.61
CA VAL A 84 -6.93 4.02 1.38
C VAL A 84 -7.78 2.76 1.42
N GLY A 85 -7.13 1.61 1.57
CA GLY A 85 -7.81 0.36 1.83
C GLY A 85 -8.17 -0.41 0.58
N ARG A 86 -7.44 -0.29 -0.52
CA ARG A 86 -7.65 -1.15 -1.69
C ARG A 86 -7.16 -2.59 -1.50
N GLY A 87 -6.02 -2.78 -0.84
CA GLY A 87 -5.38 -4.09 -0.63
C GLY A 87 -5.90 -4.98 0.53
N PRO A 88 -6.49 -4.46 1.62
CA PRO A 88 -7.02 -5.27 2.72
C PRO A 88 -7.99 -6.37 2.31
N LEU A 89 -7.99 -7.48 3.06
CA LEU A 89 -9.00 -8.54 2.96
C LEU A 89 -10.34 -8.14 3.59
N ALA A 90 -10.30 -7.20 4.53
CA ALA A 90 -11.47 -6.77 5.29
C ALA A 90 -11.61 -5.24 5.37
N GLY A 91 -12.87 -4.80 5.48
CA GLY A 91 -13.30 -3.40 5.56
C GLY A 91 -13.46 -2.73 4.19
N PRO A 92 -13.93 -1.48 4.16
CA PRO A 92 -14.21 -0.75 2.94
C PRO A 92 -12.94 -0.18 2.34
N VAL A 93 -13.08 0.33 1.13
CA VAL A 93 -12.19 1.35 0.57
C VAL A 93 -12.74 2.71 0.98
N VAL A 94 -11.86 3.61 1.39
CA VAL A 94 -12.24 4.96 1.86
C VAL A 94 -11.45 5.97 1.04
N ALA A 95 -12.14 6.91 0.43
CA ALA A 95 -11.55 8.04 -0.26
C ALA A 95 -11.89 9.33 0.49
N ALA A 96 -11.03 10.34 0.38
CA ALA A 96 -11.32 11.68 0.87
C ALA A 96 -11.10 12.69 -0.24
N ALA A 97 -11.85 13.79 -0.18
CA ALA A 97 -11.64 14.96 -1.01
C ALA A 97 -11.37 16.16 -0.09
N VAL A 98 -10.37 16.97 -0.41
CA VAL A 98 -9.97 18.13 0.41
C VAL A 98 -9.66 19.33 -0.50
N ILE A 99 -10.27 20.47 -0.18
CA ILE A 99 -9.96 21.78 -0.77
C ILE A 99 -9.23 22.61 0.28
N LEU A 100 -7.97 22.95 0.01
CA LEU A 100 -7.16 23.80 0.87
C LEU A 100 -7.22 25.26 0.41
N PRO A 101 -7.16 26.24 1.34
CA PRO A 101 -7.00 27.64 0.96
C PRO A 101 -5.65 27.87 0.25
N GLU A 102 -5.55 28.95 -0.51
CA GLU A 102 -4.36 29.25 -1.32
C GLU A 102 -3.09 29.45 -0.48
N ASP A 103 -3.23 30.10 0.66
CA ASP A 103 -2.16 30.39 1.61
C ASP A 103 -2.00 29.31 2.70
N ALA A 104 -2.60 28.13 2.49
CA ALA A 104 -2.58 27.03 3.45
C ALA A 104 -1.15 26.60 3.80
N TYR A 105 -0.69 26.99 4.99
CA TYR A 105 0.55 26.49 5.57
C TYR A 105 0.29 25.37 6.59
N ILE A 106 0.55 24.12 6.19
CA ILE A 106 0.40 22.92 7.05
C ILE A 106 1.76 22.25 7.22
N LYS A 107 2.47 22.60 8.30
CA LYS A 107 3.83 22.11 8.57
C LYS A 107 3.89 20.60 8.70
N GLY A 108 4.73 19.97 7.87
CA GLY A 108 4.97 18.53 7.87
C GLY A 108 3.90 17.70 7.16
N ILE A 109 2.99 18.32 6.40
CA ILE A 109 2.10 17.57 5.51
C ILE A 109 2.92 16.85 4.44
N ASN A 110 2.60 15.57 4.24
CA ASN A 110 3.28 14.67 3.30
C ASN A 110 2.39 13.44 3.07
N ASP A 111 2.81 12.54 2.20
CA ASP A 111 2.20 11.21 2.01
C ASP A 111 1.96 10.54 3.37
N SER A 112 0.70 10.16 3.61
CA SER A 112 0.27 9.51 4.85
C SER A 112 1.13 8.30 5.23
N LYS A 113 1.69 7.58 4.27
CA LYS A 113 2.54 6.39 4.48
C LYS A 113 3.90 6.74 5.10
N LEU A 114 4.39 7.95 4.86
CA LEU A 114 5.67 8.46 5.39
C LEU A 114 5.53 9.07 6.79
N LEU A 115 4.31 9.16 7.32
CA LEU A 115 4.01 9.78 8.60
C LEU A 115 3.74 8.73 9.69
N SER A 116 4.13 9.03 10.93
CA SER A 116 3.72 8.21 12.08
C SER A 116 2.21 8.35 12.33
N ALA A 117 1.61 7.35 13.00
CA ALA A 117 0.18 7.41 13.33
C ALA A 117 -0.17 8.65 14.16
N GLN A 118 0.64 9.00 15.15
CA GLN A 118 0.46 10.19 15.96
C GLN A 118 0.53 11.48 15.13
N LYS A 119 1.51 11.57 14.21
CA LYS A 119 1.65 12.75 13.34
C LYS A 119 0.48 12.88 12.37
N ARG A 120 -0.03 11.76 11.84
CA ARG A 120 -1.26 11.75 11.01
C ARG A 120 -2.48 12.25 11.78
N GLU A 121 -2.69 11.79 13.01
CA GLU A 121 -3.83 12.25 13.84
C GLU A 121 -3.74 13.75 14.15
N GLN A 122 -2.54 14.28 14.42
CA GLN A 122 -2.31 15.72 14.58
C GLN A 122 -2.60 16.51 13.30
N LEU A 123 -2.06 16.03 12.16
CA LEU A 123 -2.26 16.70 10.87
C LEU A 123 -3.72 16.63 10.42
N TYR A 124 -4.43 15.53 10.69
CA TYR A 124 -5.86 15.40 10.42
C TYR A 124 -6.63 16.56 11.04
N SER A 125 -6.43 16.83 12.34
CA SER A 125 -7.11 17.94 13.03
C SER A 125 -6.79 19.31 12.41
N ILE A 126 -5.53 19.54 12.02
CA ILE A 126 -5.12 20.80 11.38
C ILE A 126 -5.74 20.92 9.98
N ILE A 127 -5.80 19.83 9.22
CA ILE A 127 -6.37 19.81 7.86
C ILE A 127 -7.85 20.12 7.91
N ILE A 128 -8.63 19.43 8.76
CA ILE A 128 -10.09 19.65 8.84
C ILE A 128 -10.44 21.07 9.31
N GLU A 129 -9.60 21.68 10.16
CA GLU A 129 -9.78 23.03 10.66
C GLU A 129 -9.48 24.09 9.59
N LYS A 130 -8.43 23.86 8.79
CA LYS A 130 -7.96 24.82 7.78
C LYS A 130 -8.60 24.65 6.40
N ALA A 131 -9.10 23.47 6.08
CA ALA A 131 -9.67 23.20 4.75
C ALA A 131 -10.90 24.07 4.49
N VAL A 132 -11.01 24.58 3.27
CA VAL A 132 -12.22 25.29 2.81
C VAL A 132 -13.40 24.33 2.79
N ALA A 133 -13.17 23.11 2.31
CA ALA A 133 -14.11 22.01 2.40
C ALA A 133 -13.34 20.68 2.42
N TRP A 134 -13.92 19.69 3.07
CA TRP A 134 -13.44 18.32 3.02
C TRP A 134 -14.61 17.37 3.20
N SER A 135 -14.42 16.14 2.76
CA SER A 135 -15.43 15.09 2.82
C SER A 135 -14.77 13.71 2.71
N VAL A 136 -15.54 12.68 3.03
CA VAL A 136 -15.13 11.28 2.92
C VAL A 136 -16.19 10.51 2.16
N GLY A 137 -15.76 9.70 1.20
CA GLY A 137 -16.59 8.72 0.51
C GLY A 137 -16.14 7.31 0.84
N VAL A 138 -17.11 6.40 0.95
CA VAL A 138 -16.86 5.00 1.33
C VAL A 138 -17.38 4.09 0.23
N GLY A 139 -16.56 3.11 -0.16
CA GLY A 139 -16.97 1.97 -0.98
C GLY A 139 -17.06 0.74 -0.08
N GLU A 140 -18.28 0.29 0.17
CA GLU A 140 -18.55 -0.78 1.14
C GLU A 140 -18.06 -2.14 0.66
N VAL A 141 -17.91 -3.09 1.58
CA VAL A 141 -17.46 -4.47 1.29
C VAL A 141 -18.36 -5.13 0.25
N VAL A 142 -19.69 -4.98 0.38
CA VAL A 142 -20.67 -5.52 -0.55
C VAL A 142 -20.48 -4.94 -1.95
N GLU A 143 -20.22 -3.63 -2.04
CA GLU A 143 -19.97 -2.97 -3.31
C GLU A 143 -18.67 -3.46 -3.95
N ILE A 144 -17.59 -3.59 -3.17
CA ILE A 144 -16.31 -4.13 -3.64
C ILE A 144 -16.50 -5.52 -4.25
N ASP A 145 -17.25 -6.40 -3.56
CA ASP A 145 -17.52 -7.75 -4.05
C ASP A 145 -18.44 -7.76 -5.30
N THR A 146 -19.30 -6.75 -5.46
CA THR A 146 -20.25 -6.66 -6.57
C THR A 146 -19.64 -6.06 -7.84
N VAL A 147 -18.93 -4.93 -7.72
CA VAL A 147 -18.44 -4.15 -8.86
C VAL A 147 -16.94 -4.23 -9.08
N ASN A 148 -16.21 -4.95 -8.23
CA ASN A 148 -14.75 -4.99 -8.09
C ASN A 148 -14.13 -3.78 -7.36
N ILE A 149 -12.89 -3.94 -6.89
CA ILE A 149 -12.18 -2.94 -6.09
C ILE A 149 -11.86 -1.64 -6.86
N LEU A 150 -11.62 -1.70 -8.17
CA LEU A 150 -11.32 -0.52 -8.96
C LEU A 150 -12.57 0.38 -9.06
N ASN A 151 -13.71 -0.20 -9.39
CA ASN A 151 -14.95 0.56 -9.52
C ASN A 151 -15.49 1.02 -8.17
N ALA A 152 -15.42 0.18 -7.13
CA ALA A 152 -15.77 0.60 -5.77
C ALA A 152 -14.89 1.77 -5.28
N ASN A 153 -13.60 1.79 -5.65
CA ASN A 153 -12.72 2.92 -5.36
C ASN A 153 -13.17 4.19 -6.10
N LYS A 154 -13.45 4.10 -7.41
CA LYS A 154 -13.97 5.23 -8.19
C LYS A 154 -15.27 5.77 -7.59
N MET A 155 -16.18 4.89 -7.17
CA MET A 155 -17.43 5.27 -6.51
C MET A 155 -17.17 5.98 -5.17
N ALA A 156 -16.25 5.48 -4.35
CA ALA A 156 -15.85 6.14 -3.11
C ALA A 156 -15.27 7.54 -3.37
N MET A 157 -14.41 7.69 -4.38
CA MET A 157 -13.84 8.98 -4.77
C MET A 157 -14.91 9.96 -5.26
N MET A 158 -15.83 9.52 -6.13
CA MET A 158 -16.95 10.35 -6.59
C MET A 158 -17.82 10.81 -5.43
N ARG A 159 -18.21 9.89 -4.52
CA ARG A 159 -18.96 10.23 -3.31
C ARG A 159 -18.27 11.27 -2.44
N ALA A 160 -16.94 11.17 -2.33
CA ALA A 160 -16.18 12.18 -1.59
C ALA A 160 -16.35 13.55 -2.27
N VAL A 161 -16.10 13.66 -3.57
CA VAL A 161 -16.27 14.93 -4.31
C VAL A 161 -17.69 15.49 -4.18
N ASP A 162 -18.69 14.66 -4.46
CA ASP A 162 -20.09 15.08 -4.47
C ASP A 162 -20.56 15.57 -3.09
N SER A 163 -19.97 15.04 -2.02
CA SER A 163 -20.29 15.40 -0.63
C SER A 163 -19.54 16.62 -0.10
N LEU A 164 -18.69 17.26 -0.90
CA LEU A 164 -18.01 18.49 -0.48
C LEU A 164 -19.04 19.62 -0.29
N ALA A 165 -18.96 20.31 0.85
CA ALA A 165 -19.81 21.46 1.15
C ALA A 165 -19.58 22.64 0.18
N VAL A 166 -18.37 22.74 -0.37
CA VAL A 166 -18.02 23.66 -1.45
C VAL A 166 -17.62 22.82 -2.66
N GLN A 167 -18.36 22.96 -3.76
CA GLN A 167 -18.11 22.17 -4.97
C GLN A 167 -16.83 22.64 -5.66
N PRO A 168 -15.92 21.72 -6.04
CA PRO A 168 -14.68 22.09 -6.70
C PRO A 168 -14.90 22.46 -8.17
N ASP A 169 -14.11 23.42 -8.65
CA ASP A 169 -14.02 23.76 -10.08
C ASP A 169 -12.83 23.09 -10.77
N PHE A 170 -11.95 22.42 -10.02
CA PHE A 170 -10.89 21.57 -10.54
C PHE A 170 -10.54 20.44 -9.57
N VAL A 171 -10.22 19.25 -10.10
CA VAL A 171 -9.92 18.07 -9.29
C VAL A 171 -8.53 17.50 -9.60
N LEU A 172 -7.73 17.29 -8.56
CA LEU A 172 -6.45 16.57 -8.59
C LEU A 172 -6.65 15.17 -8.00
N VAL A 173 -6.37 14.12 -8.77
CA VAL A 173 -6.61 12.72 -8.34
C VAL A 173 -5.29 11.95 -8.32
N ASP A 174 -5.03 11.15 -7.28
CA ASP A 174 -3.90 10.22 -7.30
C ASP A 174 -4.13 9.07 -8.30
N ALA A 175 -3.28 9.02 -9.33
CA ALA A 175 -3.11 7.94 -10.30
C ALA A 175 -4.35 7.46 -11.11
N LEU A 176 -5.56 8.00 -10.88
CA LEU A 176 -6.80 7.56 -11.52
C LEU A 176 -7.55 8.70 -12.20
N LYS A 177 -8.34 8.34 -13.22
CA LYS A 177 -9.32 9.22 -13.85
C LYS A 177 -10.73 8.81 -13.41
N LEU A 178 -11.51 9.79 -12.99
CA LEU A 178 -12.91 9.64 -12.59
C LEU A 178 -13.83 10.03 -13.74
N ASP A 179 -14.80 9.21 -14.04
CA ASP A 179 -15.77 9.49 -15.09
C ASP A 179 -16.98 10.19 -14.47
N GLY A 180 -17.55 11.20 -15.14
CA GLY A 180 -18.76 11.89 -14.68
C GLY A 180 -18.57 13.08 -13.73
N LEU A 181 -17.34 13.55 -13.49
CA LEU A 181 -17.12 14.81 -12.78
C LEU A 181 -17.69 16.00 -13.56
N HIS A 182 -18.31 16.94 -12.83
CA HIS A 182 -18.85 18.19 -13.40
C HIS A 182 -17.77 19.21 -13.77
N CYS A 183 -16.54 19.01 -13.32
CA CYS A 183 -15.42 19.90 -13.54
C CYS A 183 -14.20 19.16 -14.12
N PRO A 184 -13.23 19.89 -14.70
CA PRO A 184 -11.99 19.31 -15.19
C PRO A 184 -11.18 18.65 -14.07
N GLN A 185 -10.39 17.65 -14.46
CA GLN A 185 -9.53 16.93 -13.52
C GLN A 185 -8.14 16.69 -14.10
N ARG A 186 -7.19 16.39 -13.22
CA ARG A 186 -5.87 15.88 -13.56
C ARG A 186 -5.50 14.69 -12.68
N ALA A 187 -5.19 13.57 -13.33
CA ALA A 187 -4.59 12.42 -12.67
C ALA A 187 -3.08 12.67 -12.51
N ILE A 188 -2.55 12.44 -11.31
CA ILE A 188 -1.13 12.63 -10.98
C ILE A 188 -0.60 11.32 -10.41
N ILE A 189 0.45 10.76 -11.01
CA ILE A 189 1.09 9.56 -10.48
C ILE A 189 1.86 9.93 -9.21
N SER A 190 1.56 9.28 -8.07
CA SER A 190 2.13 9.62 -6.77
C SER A 190 1.79 11.07 -6.37
N GLY A 191 0.54 11.45 -6.57
CA GLY A 191 0.03 12.78 -6.26
C GLY A 191 0.20 13.16 -4.79
N ASP A 192 0.18 12.18 -3.88
CA ASP A 192 0.38 12.35 -2.43
C ASP A 192 1.75 12.96 -2.05
N ARG A 193 2.75 12.87 -2.93
CA ARG A 193 4.07 13.49 -2.75
C ARG A 193 4.27 14.79 -3.53
N LEU A 194 3.34 15.14 -4.41
CA LEU A 194 3.49 16.25 -5.37
C LEU A 194 2.40 17.32 -5.27
N SER A 195 1.26 17.02 -4.66
CA SER A 195 0.14 17.94 -4.44
C SER A 195 -0.21 17.99 -2.97
N ALA A 196 -0.35 19.21 -2.43
CA ALA A 196 -0.70 19.42 -1.03
C ALA A 196 -2.13 18.96 -0.73
N SER A 197 -3.04 19.16 -1.68
CA SER A 197 -4.44 18.76 -1.56
C SER A 197 -4.59 17.25 -1.59
N ILE A 198 -3.87 16.54 -2.47
CA ILE A 198 -3.85 15.07 -2.49
C ILE A 198 -3.19 14.53 -1.20
N ALA A 199 -2.07 15.12 -0.77
CA ALA A 199 -1.43 14.76 0.50
C ALA A 199 -2.41 14.91 1.69
N ALA A 200 -3.19 15.99 1.72
CA ALA A 200 -4.21 16.21 2.74
C ALA A 200 -5.31 15.14 2.68
N ALA A 201 -5.82 14.84 1.49
CA ALA A 201 -6.80 13.78 1.27
C ALA A 201 -6.27 12.41 1.72
N SER A 202 -5.00 12.09 1.43
CA SER A 202 -4.37 10.83 1.87
C SER A 202 -4.42 10.66 3.39
N ILE A 203 -4.17 11.74 4.13
CA ILE A 203 -4.18 11.75 5.60
C ILE A 203 -5.62 11.61 6.12
N VAL A 204 -6.56 12.38 5.55
CA VAL A 204 -7.98 12.33 5.92
C VAL A 204 -8.55 10.93 5.70
N ALA A 205 -8.33 10.34 4.53
CA ALA A 205 -8.76 8.99 4.21
C ALA A 205 -8.12 7.96 5.15
N LYS A 206 -6.79 8.02 5.35
CA LYS A 206 -6.03 7.09 6.20
C LYS A 206 -6.51 7.11 7.65
N VAL A 207 -6.61 8.28 8.25
CA VAL A 207 -7.03 8.42 9.66
C VAL A 207 -8.47 7.98 9.83
N THR A 208 -9.36 8.36 8.91
CA THR A 208 -10.77 7.96 8.95
C THR A 208 -10.93 6.45 8.88
N ARG A 209 -10.27 5.79 7.92
CA ARG A 209 -10.32 4.33 7.80
C ARG A 209 -9.70 3.63 9.01
N ASP A 210 -8.56 4.11 9.50
CA ASP A 210 -7.87 3.47 10.63
C ASP A 210 -8.66 3.60 11.95
N ARG A 211 -9.41 4.70 12.14
CA ARG A 211 -10.38 4.86 13.23
C ARG A 211 -11.54 3.87 13.08
N TRP A 212 -12.12 3.77 11.90
CA TRP A 212 -13.21 2.84 11.63
C TRP A 212 -12.80 1.37 11.86
N MET A 213 -11.61 0.95 11.38
CA MET A 213 -11.11 -0.41 11.63
C MET A 213 -10.90 -0.70 13.12
N ARG A 214 -10.56 0.30 13.95
CA ARG A 214 -10.46 0.14 15.42
C ARG A 214 -11.83 -0.08 16.07
N GLU A 215 -12.86 0.61 15.59
CA GLU A 215 -14.22 0.38 16.08
C GLU A 215 -14.74 -0.99 15.64
N MET A 216 -14.45 -1.41 14.42
CA MET A 216 -14.84 -2.72 13.91
C MET A 216 -14.12 -3.87 14.59
N ASP A 217 -12.92 -3.66 15.14
CA ASP A 217 -12.24 -4.65 15.99
C ASP A 217 -13.01 -4.96 17.29
N LYS A 218 -13.70 -3.95 17.84
CA LYS A 218 -14.55 -4.14 19.04
C LYS A 218 -15.82 -4.93 18.71
N VAL A 219 -16.36 -4.73 17.50
CA VAL A 219 -17.56 -5.42 17.02
C VAL A 219 -17.26 -6.85 16.59
N PHE A 220 -16.18 -7.03 15.82
CA PHE A 220 -15.72 -8.31 15.29
C PHE A 220 -14.40 -8.70 15.97
N GLY A 221 -14.51 -9.13 17.23
CA GLY A 221 -13.36 -9.52 18.04
C GLY A 221 -12.59 -10.72 17.46
N GLY A 222 -11.28 -10.76 17.76
CA GLY A 222 -10.40 -11.90 17.44
C GLY A 222 -9.65 -11.81 16.10
N TYR A 223 -10.00 -10.86 15.22
CA TYR A 223 -9.31 -10.67 13.93
C TYR A 223 -8.12 -9.69 13.98
N GLY A 224 -8.00 -8.87 15.03
CA GLY A 224 -6.91 -7.91 15.19
C GLY A 224 -6.99 -6.71 14.22
N PHE A 225 -8.20 -6.33 13.83
CA PHE A 225 -8.47 -5.22 12.91
C PHE A 225 -7.92 -3.88 13.41
N ALA A 226 -7.82 -3.71 14.74
CA ALA A 226 -7.22 -2.51 15.32
C ALA A 226 -5.72 -2.38 14.98
N GLN A 227 -5.01 -3.49 14.77
CA GLN A 227 -3.58 -3.51 14.45
C GLN A 227 -3.35 -3.66 12.95
N ASN A 228 -3.90 -4.73 12.36
CA ASN A 228 -3.65 -5.08 10.96
C ASN A 228 -4.49 -4.28 9.96
N LYS A 229 -5.52 -3.53 10.39
CA LYS A 229 -6.40 -2.71 9.54
C LYS A 229 -7.07 -3.49 8.39
N GLY A 230 -7.23 -4.80 8.57
CA GLY A 230 -7.80 -5.73 7.59
C GLY A 230 -6.80 -6.24 6.55
N TYR A 231 -5.52 -5.85 6.60
CA TYR A 231 -4.49 -6.39 5.70
C TYR A 231 -4.20 -7.86 6.01
N ALA A 232 -3.73 -8.61 5.01
CA ALA A 232 -3.42 -10.03 5.10
C ALA A 232 -2.12 -10.31 5.90
N THR A 233 -2.06 -9.89 7.17
CA THR A 233 -0.95 -10.24 8.06
C THR A 233 -1.06 -11.70 8.50
N ALA A 234 0.04 -12.27 9.00
CA ALA A 234 0.04 -13.65 9.49
C ALA A 234 -1.02 -13.86 10.59
N GLU A 235 -1.17 -12.89 11.49
CA GLU A 235 -2.16 -12.92 12.57
C GLU A 235 -3.59 -12.88 12.01
N HIS A 236 -3.84 -12.02 11.01
CA HIS A 236 -5.17 -11.92 10.40
C HIS A 236 -5.55 -13.21 9.67
N LEU A 237 -4.62 -13.79 8.91
CA LEU A 237 -4.85 -15.06 8.21
C LEU A 237 -5.08 -16.22 9.19
N ALA A 238 -4.32 -16.27 10.29
CA ALA A 238 -4.54 -17.27 11.34
C ALA A 238 -5.91 -17.11 12.03
N ALA A 239 -6.32 -15.87 12.31
CA ALA A 239 -7.65 -15.58 12.84
C ALA A 239 -8.75 -15.98 11.86
N LEU A 240 -8.56 -15.69 10.56
CA LEU A 240 -9.50 -16.07 9.51
C LEU A 240 -9.66 -17.60 9.39
N GLN A 241 -8.57 -18.36 9.50
CA GLN A 241 -8.62 -19.82 9.52
C GLN A 241 -9.35 -20.36 10.75
N LYS A 242 -9.14 -19.75 11.91
CA LYS A 242 -9.71 -20.20 13.19
C LYS A 242 -11.19 -19.83 13.35
N LEU A 243 -11.56 -18.60 12.97
CA LEU A 243 -12.86 -18.00 13.23
C LEU A 243 -13.79 -18.03 12.01
N GLY A 244 -13.25 -18.29 10.81
CA GLY A 244 -13.97 -18.12 9.56
C GLY A 244 -14.10 -16.64 9.16
N ALA A 245 -14.67 -16.37 7.99
CA ALA A 245 -14.89 -15.02 7.50
C ALA A 245 -16.12 -14.37 8.16
N CYS A 246 -15.95 -13.16 8.69
CA CYS A 246 -17.06 -12.31 9.14
C CYS A 246 -17.55 -11.35 8.03
N PRO A 247 -18.70 -10.64 8.21
CA PRO A 247 -19.28 -9.73 7.20
C PRO A 247 -18.34 -8.63 6.68
N MET A 248 -17.28 -8.33 7.42
CA MET A 248 -16.27 -7.34 7.03
C MET A 248 -15.32 -7.83 5.94
N HIS A 249 -15.26 -9.13 5.68
CA HIS A 249 -14.34 -9.70 4.70
C HIS A 249 -14.89 -9.58 3.28
N ARG A 250 -14.03 -9.14 2.37
CA ARG A 250 -14.28 -9.09 0.93
C ARG A 250 -14.17 -10.51 0.40
N LYS A 251 -15.30 -11.17 0.15
CA LYS A 251 -15.33 -12.59 -0.23
C LYS A 251 -14.55 -12.83 -1.52
N SER A 252 -14.62 -11.88 -2.45
CA SER A 252 -13.87 -11.93 -3.72
C SER A 252 -12.34 -11.97 -3.52
N PHE A 253 -11.83 -11.50 -2.38
CA PHE A 253 -10.38 -11.50 -2.09
C PHE A 253 -9.92 -12.78 -1.39
N LEU A 254 -10.82 -13.50 -0.71
CA LEU A 254 -10.46 -14.68 0.08
C LEU A 254 -10.03 -15.85 -0.80
N HIS A 255 -10.64 -16.03 -1.97
CA HIS A 255 -10.25 -17.05 -2.96
C HIS A 255 -8.80 -16.91 -3.45
N LEU A 256 -8.25 -15.69 -3.40
CA LEU A 256 -6.84 -15.43 -3.74
C LEU A 256 -5.87 -15.83 -2.61
N THR A 257 -6.36 -15.82 -1.36
CA THR A 257 -5.55 -16.20 -0.18
C THR A 257 -5.49 -17.70 0.03
N GLU A 258 -6.51 -18.46 -0.38
CA GLU A 258 -6.49 -19.93 -0.38
C GLU A 258 -5.37 -20.49 -1.26
N ARG A 259 -4.99 -19.78 -2.34
CA ARG A 259 -3.83 -20.10 -3.18
C ARG A 259 -2.46 -19.76 -2.56
N LYS A 260 -2.41 -18.95 -1.49
CA LYS A 260 -1.17 -18.46 -0.84
C LYS A 260 -0.91 -19.04 0.55
N MET A 261 -1.86 -19.78 1.14
CA MET A 261 -1.66 -20.44 2.44
C MET A 261 -0.78 -21.70 2.30
N GLY A 262 0.52 -21.46 2.13
CA GLY A 262 1.59 -22.44 1.98
C GLY A 262 1.98 -23.18 3.26
N SER A 263 1.15 -24.14 3.65
CA SER A 263 1.58 -25.33 4.42
C SER A 263 1.11 -26.60 3.71
N THR A 264 -0.12 -26.56 3.20
CA THR A 264 -0.75 -27.62 2.39
C THR A 264 -0.08 -27.80 1.02
N GLY A 265 0.38 -26.71 0.38
CA GLY A 265 1.08 -26.78 -0.92
C GLY A 265 2.43 -27.49 -0.81
N GLN A 266 3.27 -27.04 0.13
CA GLN A 266 4.59 -27.61 0.37
C GLN A 266 4.53 -29.08 0.83
N LEU A 267 3.57 -29.43 1.70
CA LEU A 267 3.31 -30.83 2.07
C LEU A 267 2.84 -31.66 0.86
N GLY A 268 2.02 -31.07 -0.01
CA GLY A 268 1.58 -31.72 -1.25
C GLY A 268 2.75 -31.97 -2.20
N GLU A 269 3.64 -30.99 -2.40
CA GLU A 269 4.85 -31.13 -3.23
C GLU A 269 5.81 -32.19 -2.65
N GLU A 270 5.96 -32.24 -1.33
CA GLU A 270 6.80 -33.24 -0.67
C GLU A 270 6.24 -34.65 -0.83
N GLN A 271 4.93 -34.83 -0.62
CA GLN A 271 4.28 -36.13 -0.83
C GLN A 271 4.28 -36.55 -2.30
N ALA A 272 4.04 -35.60 -3.23
CA ALA A 272 4.09 -35.88 -4.67
C ALA A 272 5.50 -36.31 -5.11
N ALA A 273 6.54 -35.62 -4.64
CA ALA A 273 7.92 -36.01 -4.95
C ALA A 273 8.26 -37.40 -4.39
N ALA A 274 7.89 -37.70 -3.15
CA ALA A 274 8.09 -39.02 -2.55
C ALA A 274 7.33 -40.13 -3.30
N TYR A 275 6.10 -39.85 -3.73
CA TYR A 275 5.29 -40.78 -4.50
C TYR A 275 5.86 -41.06 -5.89
N LEU A 276 6.32 -40.02 -6.60
CA LEU A 276 7.02 -40.17 -7.88
C LEU A 276 8.27 -41.03 -7.74
N CYS A 277 9.08 -40.81 -6.70
CA CYS A 277 10.22 -41.68 -6.39
C CYS A 277 9.77 -43.14 -6.16
N GLY A 278 8.67 -43.36 -5.43
CA GLY A 278 8.10 -44.68 -5.21
C GLY A 278 7.61 -45.37 -6.49
N LEU A 279 7.21 -44.60 -7.51
CA LEU A 279 6.86 -45.08 -8.85
C LEU A 279 8.09 -45.30 -9.77
N GLY A 280 9.30 -45.01 -9.29
CA GLY A 280 10.54 -45.19 -10.05
C GLY A 280 11.03 -43.97 -10.82
N TYR A 281 10.45 -42.78 -10.59
CA TYR A 281 10.96 -41.54 -11.15
C TYR A 281 12.22 -41.09 -10.39
N GLU A 282 13.18 -40.52 -11.10
CA GLU A 282 14.31 -39.82 -10.50
C GLU A 282 13.98 -38.33 -10.38
N VAL A 283 13.74 -37.83 -9.17
CA VAL A 283 13.46 -36.40 -8.94
C VAL A 283 14.77 -35.60 -9.04
N ILE A 284 14.87 -34.75 -10.07
CA ILE A 284 16.05 -33.94 -10.39
C ILE A 284 16.05 -32.62 -9.60
N ALA A 285 14.89 -31.96 -9.53
CA ALA A 285 14.74 -30.70 -8.83
C ALA A 285 13.33 -30.54 -8.26
N ARG A 286 13.24 -29.80 -7.16
CA ARG A 286 11.98 -29.34 -6.57
C ARG A 286 12.05 -27.84 -6.43
N ASN A 287 10.92 -27.15 -6.65
CA ASN A 287 10.81 -25.70 -6.52
C ASN A 287 11.90 -24.96 -7.32
N TRP A 288 12.10 -25.41 -8.56
CA TRP A 288 13.11 -24.81 -9.44
C TRP A 288 12.61 -23.45 -9.90
N ARG A 289 13.44 -22.41 -9.71
CA ARG A 289 13.07 -21.01 -9.96
C ARG A 289 13.99 -20.35 -10.98
N CYS A 290 13.40 -19.50 -11.80
CA CYS A 290 14.09 -18.54 -12.65
C CYS A 290 13.33 -17.21 -12.67
N GLU A 291 13.85 -16.19 -13.35
CA GLU A 291 13.20 -14.87 -13.45
C GLU A 291 11.77 -14.91 -14.02
N ARG A 292 11.42 -15.97 -14.76
CA ARG A 292 10.11 -16.15 -15.40
C ARG A 292 9.09 -16.89 -14.52
N GLY A 293 9.53 -17.55 -13.46
CA GLY A 293 8.65 -18.32 -12.59
C GLY A 293 9.29 -19.54 -11.95
N GLU A 294 8.43 -20.49 -11.59
CA GLU A 294 8.76 -21.66 -10.79
C GLU A 294 8.15 -22.91 -11.41
N ILE A 295 8.88 -24.03 -11.32
CA ILE A 295 8.40 -25.38 -11.63
C ILE A 295 8.44 -26.19 -10.32
N ASP A 296 7.31 -26.79 -9.96
CA ASP A 296 7.15 -27.49 -8.67
C ASP A 296 8.09 -28.71 -8.58
N ILE A 297 8.05 -29.61 -9.57
CA ILE A 297 8.92 -30.79 -9.62
C ILE A 297 9.43 -31.02 -11.04
N ILE A 298 10.73 -31.33 -11.15
CA ILE A 298 11.37 -31.80 -12.36
C ILE A 298 11.92 -33.19 -12.05
N ALA A 299 11.51 -34.18 -12.84
CA ALA A 299 11.88 -35.56 -12.64
C ALA A 299 12.23 -36.25 -13.96
N ARG A 300 12.77 -37.46 -13.88
CA ARG A 300 13.07 -38.31 -15.03
C ARG A 300 12.30 -39.63 -14.90
N ASP A 301 11.53 -39.95 -15.93
CA ASP A 301 10.83 -41.23 -16.11
C ASP A 301 11.54 -42.00 -17.23
N GLY A 302 12.50 -42.85 -16.84
CA GLY A 302 13.40 -43.52 -17.77
C GLY A 302 14.22 -42.53 -18.62
N GLY A 303 13.96 -42.48 -19.93
CA GLY A 303 14.62 -41.56 -20.86
C GLY A 303 13.94 -40.19 -21.02
N THR A 304 12.80 -39.97 -20.35
CA THR A 304 11.94 -38.79 -20.56
C THR A 304 12.10 -37.80 -19.41
N LEU A 305 12.30 -36.52 -19.74
CA LEU A 305 12.27 -35.43 -18.76
C LEU A 305 10.83 -35.02 -18.48
N VAL A 306 10.42 -35.00 -17.21
CA VAL A 306 9.04 -34.77 -16.80
C VAL A 306 8.96 -33.51 -15.95
N PHE A 307 8.12 -32.57 -16.37
CA PHE A 307 7.79 -31.37 -15.61
C PHE A 307 6.44 -31.58 -14.95
N VAL A 308 6.41 -31.63 -13.62
CA VAL A 308 5.20 -31.95 -12.86
C VAL A 308 4.70 -30.71 -12.14
N GLU A 309 3.43 -30.38 -12.37
CA GLU A 309 2.68 -29.40 -11.60
C GLU A 309 1.91 -30.11 -10.48
N VAL A 310 2.03 -29.62 -9.25
CA VAL A 310 1.40 -30.23 -8.07
C VAL A 310 0.14 -29.46 -7.68
N LYS A 311 -0.97 -30.18 -7.55
CA LYS A 311 -2.27 -29.66 -7.15
C LYS A 311 -2.74 -30.30 -5.86
N THR A 312 -2.61 -29.58 -4.75
CA THR A 312 -3.18 -30.04 -3.48
C THR A 312 -4.66 -29.70 -3.39
N ARG A 313 -5.51 -30.70 -3.19
CA ARG A 313 -6.99 -30.55 -3.12
C ARG A 313 -7.50 -30.58 -1.68
N ARG A 314 -8.67 -29.96 -1.47
CA ARG A 314 -9.41 -29.93 -0.19
C ARG A 314 -10.89 -30.33 -0.31
N SER A 315 -11.37 -30.73 -1.50
CA SER A 315 -12.79 -31.06 -1.74
C SER A 315 -12.98 -32.18 -2.76
N ASP A 316 -14.10 -32.90 -2.68
CA ASP A 316 -14.36 -34.19 -3.35
C ASP A 316 -14.87 -34.08 -4.80
N ARG A 317 -14.94 -32.87 -5.38
CA ARG A 317 -15.39 -32.68 -6.78
C ARG A 317 -14.26 -33.00 -7.75
N PHE A 318 -14.46 -34.04 -8.55
CA PHE A 318 -13.60 -34.40 -9.67
C PHE A 318 -13.92 -33.53 -10.90
N GLY A 319 -12.89 -32.87 -11.45
CA GLY A 319 -12.85 -32.39 -12.83
C GLY A 319 -11.64 -33.01 -13.54
N PRO A 320 -11.66 -33.20 -14.87
CA PRO A 320 -10.55 -33.75 -15.64
C PRO A 320 -9.24 -32.96 -15.43
N PRO A 321 -8.07 -33.58 -15.64
CA PRO A 321 -6.75 -32.95 -15.38
C PRO A 321 -6.51 -31.66 -16.19
N THR A 322 -7.09 -31.58 -17.39
CA THR A 322 -7.09 -30.41 -18.26
C THR A 322 -7.90 -29.23 -17.71
N GLU A 323 -8.88 -29.48 -16.85
CA GLU A 323 -9.60 -28.44 -16.09
C GLU A 323 -8.81 -27.99 -14.84
N ALA A 324 -7.85 -28.79 -14.37
CA ALA A 324 -7.02 -28.45 -13.20
C ALA A 324 -5.86 -27.48 -13.53
N VAL A 325 -5.44 -27.41 -14.80
CA VAL A 325 -4.40 -26.50 -15.31
C VAL A 325 -4.91 -25.77 -16.56
N ASP A 326 -5.31 -24.51 -16.39
CA ASP A 326 -5.83 -23.70 -17.50
C ASP A 326 -4.80 -23.43 -18.61
N THR A 327 -5.27 -23.03 -19.79
CA THR A 327 -4.44 -22.80 -20.99
C THR A 327 -3.31 -21.80 -20.75
N ARG A 328 -3.50 -20.78 -19.90
CA ARG A 328 -2.44 -19.81 -19.60
C ARG A 328 -1.34 -20.44 -18.76
N LYS A 329 -1.71 -21.33 -17.84
CA LYS A 329 -0.76 -22.04 -16.99
C LYS A 329 0.02 -23.10 -17.78
N GLN A 330 -0.62 -23.77 -18.74
CA GLN A 330 0.05 -24.68 -19.68
C GLN A 330 1.13 -23.96 -20.49
N GLU A 331 0.79 -22.83 -21.13
CA GLU A 331 1.75 -22.01 -21.88
C GLU A 331 2.92 -21.53 -21.04
N ARG A 332 2.63 -21.12 -19.78
CA ARG A 332 3.67 -20.73 -18.85
C ARG A 332 4.62 -21.88 -18.52
N LEU A 333 4.10 -23.08 -18.25
CA LEU A 333 4.91 -24.26 -17.94
C LEU A 333 5.78 -24.68 -19.14
N ARG A 334 5.27 -24.58 -20.37
CA ARG A 334 6.05 -24.80 -21.59
C ARG A 334 7.26 -23.85 -21.68
N LEU A 335 7.05 -22.56 -21.43
CA LEU A 335 8.13 -21.57 -21.43
C LEU A 335 9.16 -21.82 -20.32
N LEU A 336 8.72 -22.27 -19.15
CA LEU A 336 9.61 -22.59 -18.02
C LEU A 336 10.43 -23.85 -18.31
N ALA A 337 9.82 -24.89 -18.87
CA ALA A 337 10.50 -26.11 -19.29
C ALA A 337 11.60 -25.82 -20.31
N LEU A 338 11.32 -25.01 -21.33
CA LEU A 338 12.33 -24.56 -22.30
C LEU A 338 13.48 -23.81 -21.62
N SER A 339 13.17 -22.95 -20.64
CA SER A 339 14.17 -22.22 -19.87
C SER A 339 15.06 -23.17 -19.06
N TYR A 340 14.47 -24.19 -18.44
CA TYR A 340 15.22 -25.22 -17.70
C TYR A 340 16.14 -26.03 -18.62
N ILE A 341 15.61 -26.53 -19.73
CA ILE A 341 16.37 -27.34 -20.70
C ILE A 341 17.56 -26.55 -21.23
N HIS A 342 17.33 -25.29 -21.63
CA HIS A 342 18.37 -24.43 -22.18
C HIS A 342 19.47 -24.12 -21.16
N THR A 343 19.11 -23.84 -19.92
CA THR A 343 20.07 -23.44 -18.88
C THR A 343 20.87 -24.60 -18.31
N THR A 344 20.32 -25.81 -18.29
CA THR A 344 20.95 -26.97 -17.66
C THR A 344 21.64 -27.90 -18.66
N GLY A 345 21.50 -27.66 -19.97
CA GLY A 345 22.11 -28.50 -21.01
C GLY A 345 21.58 -29.93 -21.03
N HIS A 346 20.41 -30.19 -20.44
CA HIS A 346 19.80 -31.52 -20.42
C HIS A 346 19.43 -31.94 -21.85
N SER A 347 20.17 -32.92 -22.37
CA SER A 347 19.89 -33.58 -23.65
C SER A 347 18.84 -34.67 -23.46
N ALA A 348 17.60 -34.28 -23.14
CA ALA A 348 16.49 -35.23 -23.14
C ALA A 348 15.92 -35.37 -24.57
N ALA A 349 15.83 -36.59 -25.09
CA ALA A 349 15.26 -36.87 -26.41
C ALA A 349 13.74 -36.61 -26.47
N ALA A 350 13.07 -36.60 -25.31
CA ALA A 350 11.67 -36.26 -25.15
C ALA A 350 11.41 -35.64 -23.76
N TYR A 351 10.45 -34.72 -23.68
CA TYR A 351 9.92 -34.22 -22.41
C TYR A 351 8.38 -34.20 -22.44
N ARG A 352 7.76 -34.27 -21.27
CA ARG A 352 6.30 -34.15 -21.12
C ARG A 352 5.88 -33.41 -19.85
N PHE A 353 4.61 -33.05 -19.78
CA PHE A 353 4.00 -32.39 -18.62
C PHE A 353 3.03 -33.33 -17.92
N ASP A 354 3.31 -33.63 -16.66
CA ASP A 354 2.43 -34.43 -15.82
C ASP A 354 1.76 -33.52 -14.78
N VAL A 355 0.60 -33.92 -14.27
CA VAL A 355 -0.06 -33.25 -13.13
C VAL A 355 -0.19 -34.23 -11.98
N ALA A 356 0.34 -33.85 -10.81
CA ALA A 356 0.17 -34.61 -9.58
C ALA A 356 -0.98 -34.00 -8.77
N SER A 357 -2.06 -34.75 -8.57
CA SER A 357 -3.16 -34.35 -7.70
C SER A 357 -3.01 -35.01 -6.33
N VAL A 358 -2.93 -34.21 -5.27
CA VAL A 358 -2.70 -34.69 -3.90
C VAL A 358 -3.91 -34.35 -3.03
N ASP A 359 -4.58 -35.35 -2.46
CA ASP A 359 -5.58 -35.16 -1.39
C ASP A 359 -4.95 -35.48 -0.03
N LEU A 360 -4.60 -34.43 0.73
CA LEU A 360 -3.98 -34.59 2.05
C LEU A 360 -4.91 -35.19 3.11
N ARG A 361 -6.24 -35.22 2.89
CA ARG A 361 -7.20 -35.81 3.85
C ARG A 361 -7.27 -37.32 3.68
N LEU A 362 -7.27 -37.77 2.42
CA LEU A 362 -7.35 -39.19 2.07
C LEU A 362 -5.97 -39.86 1.96
N GLY A 363 -4.89 -39.06 1.89
CA GLY A 363 -3.54 -39.55 1.66
C GLY A 363 -3.36 -40.14 0.26
N THR A 364 -4.22 -39.76 -0.69
CA THR A 364 -4.21 -40.29 -2.06
C THR A 364 -3.50 -39.33 -3.00
N ILE A 365 -2.74 -39.91 -3.94
CA ILE A 365 -1.99 -39.19 -4.96
C ILE A 365 -2.31 -39.83 -6.30
N GLU A 366 -2.73 -39.01 -7.26
CA GLU A 366 -2.99 -39.43 -8.63
C GLU A 366 -2.05 -38.67 -9.58
N ILE A 367 -1.38 -39.41 -10.46
CA ILE A 367 -0.50 -38.84 -11.49
C ILE A 367 -1.19 -38.94 -12.84
N PHE A 368 -1.42 -37.79 -13.45
CA PHE A 368 -1.92 -37.69 -14.81
C PHE A 368 -0.73 -37.47 -15.74
N LYS A 369 -0.32 -38.54 -16.43
CA LYS A 369 0.75 -38.49 -17.43
C LYS A 369 0.26 -37.79 -18.70
N ASP A 370 1.15 -37.04 -19.35
CA ASP A 370 0.85 -36.34 -20.62
C ASP A 370 -0.41 -35.46 -20.51
N ALA A 371 -0.48 -34.68 -19.43
CA ALA A 371 -1.66 -33.91 -19.09
C ALA A 371 -1.99 -32.81 -20.12
N PHE A 372 -0.96 -32.29 -20.82
CA PHE A 372 -1.10 -31.29 -21.90
C PHE A 372 0.20 -31.10 -22.71
#